data_AF-A0AA38FI79-F1
#
_entry.id   AF-A0AA38FI79-F1
#
_cell.length_a   1.000
_cell.length_b   1.000
_cell.length_c   1.000
_cell.angle_alpha   90.00
_cell.angle_beta   90.00
_cell.angle_gamma   90.00
#
_symmetry.space_group_name_H-M   'P 1'
#
loop_
_entity.id
_entity.type
_entity.pdbx_description
1 polymer ?
#
loop_
_entity_poly.entity_id
_entity_poly.type
_entity_poly.pdbx_seq_one_letter_code
_entity_poly.pdbx_strand_id
1 'polypeptide(L)' 'LAKDVWKVGLEFKDVDVDDSRLVTREEVESAVRDLMQNEQLRKRAFELKEAAVKAVMPGGSSFTDITAFIQNMLEK' A
#
# COMPACT_ATOMS: atom_id res chain seq x y z
N LEU A 1 1.52 7.66 -3.87
CA LEU A 1 1.96 6.95 -2.63
C LEU A 1 2.22 5.45 -2.87
N ALA A 2 1.22 4.69 -3.31
CA ALA A 2 1.38 3.25 -3.55
C ALA A 2 2.46 2.94 -4.60
N LYS A 3 2.54 3.74 -5.68
CA LYS A 3 3.56 3.62 -6.72
C LYS A 3 4.90 4.25 -6.32
N ASP A 4 4.93 5.50 -5.89
CA ASP A 4 6.22 6.23 -5.75
C ASP A 4 6.96 5.95 -4.44
N VAL A 5 6.22 5.80 -3.34
CA VAL A 5 6.80 5.58 -2.01
C VAL A 5 6.97 4.09 -1.75
N TRP A 6 5.87 3.35 -1.80
CA TRP A 6 5.84 1.92 -1.44
C TRP A 6 6.19 1.00 -2.61
N LYS A 7 6.03 1.47 -3.85
CA LYS A 7 6.30 0.73 -5.09
C LYS A 7 5.56 -0.62 -5.16
N VAL A 8 4.32 -0.64 -4.67
CA VAL A 8 3.40 -1.79 -4.63
C VAL A 8 2.24 -1.67 -5.63
N GLY A 9 2.19 -0.59 -6.41
CA GLY A 9 1.11 -0.34 -7.36
C GLY A 9 1.61 0.28 -8.67
N LEU A 10 0.74 0.25 -9.67
CA LEU A 10 0.90 0.93 -10.95
C LEU A 10 -0.12 2.06 -11.04
N GLU A 11 0.19 3.06 -11.84
CA GLU A 11 -0.71 4.16 -12.18
C GLU A 11 -0.67 4.35 -13.69
N PHE A 12 -1.81 4.73 -14.26
CA PHE A 12 -1.87 5.16 -15.65
C PHE A 12 -1.02 6.41 -15.84
N LYS A 13 -0.34 6.49 -16.98
CA LYS A 13 0.52 7.64 -17.30
C LYS A 13 -0.37 8.86 -17.55
N ASP A 14 0.07 10.00 -17.05
CA ASP A 14 -0.53 11.30 -17.35
C ASP A 14 -2.06 11.33 -17.13
N VAL A 15 -2.52 10.64 -16.09
CA VAL A 15 -3.90 10.74 -15.58
C VAL A 15 -3.82 11.50 -14.26
N ASP A 16 -4.36 12.71 -14.26
CA ASP A 16 -4.80 13.32 -13.01
C ASP A 16 -6.19 12.78 -12.67
N VAL A 17 -6.46 12.55 -11.38
CA VAL A 17 -7.75 11.98 -10.93
C VAL A 17 -8.90 12.96 -11.20
N ASP A 18 -8.59 14.25 -11.26
CA ASP A 18 -9.54 15.32 -11.58
C ASP A 18 -9.67 15.59 -13.10
N ASP A 19 -8.90 14.88 -13.94
CA ASP A 19 -8.98 15.00 -15.40
C ASP A 19 -10.05 14.06 -15.97
N SER A 20 -10.82 14.56 -16.94
CA SER A 20 -11.81 13.80 -17.70
C SER A 20 -11.20 12.93 -18.81
N ARG A 21 -9.87 12.80 -18.83
CA ARG A 21 -9.14 12.01 -19.83
C ARG A 21 -9.67 10.58 -19.85
N LEU A 22 -10.07 10.14 -21.05
CA LEU A 22 -10.41 8.76 -21.29
C LEU A 22 -9.15 7.89 -21.26
N VAL A 23 -9.11 6.92 -20.35
CA VAL A 23 -8.14 5.82 -20.37
C VAL A 23 -8.60 4.80 -21.40
N THR A 24 -7.78 4.52 -22.40
CA THR A 24 -8.18 3.61 -23.48
C THR A 24 -8.10 2.15 -23.04
N ARG A 25 -8.79 1.26 -23.76
CA ARG A 25 -8.72 -0.19 -23.48
C ARG A 25 -7.29 -0.73 -23.61
N GLU A 26 -6.48 -0.18 -24.50
CA GLU A 26 -5.08 -0.57 -24.71
C GLU A 26 -4.21 -0.21 -23.51
N GLU A 27 -4.42 0.97 -22.91
CA GLU A 27 -3.74 1.37 -21.67
C GLU A 27 -4.11 0.44 -20.51
N VAL A 28 -5.39 0.10 -20.39
CA VAL A 28 -5.87 -0.86 -19.38
C VAL A 28 -5.25 -2.24 -19.59
N GLU A 29 -5.26 -2.76 -20.82
CA GLU A 29 -4.67 -4.07 -21.13
C GLU A 29 -3.18 -4.12 -20.76
N SER A 30 -2.42 -3.09 -21.13
CA SER A 30 -0.99 -3.00 -20.80
C SER A 30 -0.77 -2.98 -19.30
N ALA A 31 -1.52 -2.16 -18.56
CA ALA A 31 -1.38 -2.05 -17.10
C ALA A 31 -1.72 -3.37 -16.40
N VAL A 32 -2.76 -4.08 -16.85
CA VAL A 32 -3.12 -5.40 -16.31
C VAL A 32 -2.01 -6.42 -16.61
N ARG A 33 -1.49 -6.46 -17.83
CA ARG A 33 -0.41 -7.37 -18.21
C ARG A 33 0.84 -7.13 -17.37
N ASP A 34 1.24 -5.87 -17.21
CA ASP A 34 2.38 -5.47 -16.40
C ASP A 34 2.18 -5.85 -14.93
N LEU A 35 1.00 -5.59 -14.37
CA LEU A 35 0.67 -5.96 -12.99
C LEU A 35 0.79 -7.46 -12.77
N MET A 36 0.31 -8.27 -13.71
CA MET A 36 0.30 -9.73 -13.59
C MET A 36 1.71 -10.34 -13.71
N GLN A 37 2.60 -9.72 -14.47
CA GLN A 37 3.96 -10.21 -14.74
C GLN A 37 5.02 -9.64 -13.79
N ASN A 38 4.72 -8.57 -13.03
CA ASN A 38 5.70 -7.90 -12.19
C ASN A 38 5.87 -8.57 -10.81
N GLU A 39 6.78 -9.54 -10.75
CA GLU A 39 7.12 -10.25 -9.50
C GLU A 39 7.69 -9.33 -8.42
N GLN A 40 8.41 -8.26 -8.78
CA GLN A 40 8.98 -7.35 -7.80
C GLN A 40 7.91 -6.50 -7.10
N LEU A 41 6.87 -6.11 -7.83
CA LEU A 41 5.69 -5.45 -7.26
C LEU A 41 4.97 -6.39 -6.29
N ARG A 42 4.75 -7.65 -6.70
CA ARG A 42 4.15 -8.68 -5.84
C ARG A 42 4.96 -8.92 -4.56
N LYS A 43 6.28 -9.03 -4.68
CA LYS A 43 7.19 -9.20 -3.55
C LYS A 43 7.07 -8.04 -2.55
N ARG A 44 7.13 -6.79 -3.01
CA ARG A 44 6.99 -5.62 -2.13
C ARG A 44 5.62 -5.56 -1.45
N ALA A 45 4.55 -5.88 -2.17
CA ALA A 45 3.21 -5.93 -1.60
C ALA A 45 3.11 -6.99 -0.48
N PHE A 46 3.77 -8.14 -0.66
CA PHE A 46 3.83 -9.18 0.35
C PHE A 46 4.64 -8.76 1.58
N GLU A 47 5.83 -8.16 1.38
CA GLU A 47 6.64 -7.60 2.46
C GLU A 47 5.87 -6.55 3.27
N LEU A 48 5.15 -5.65 2.58
CA LEU A 48 4.31 -4.63 3.22
C LEU A 48 3.16 -5.27 4.01
N LYS A 49 2.51 -6.30 3.47
CA LYS A 49 1.48 -7.08 4.18
C LYS A 49 2.05 -7.69 5.47
N GLU A 50 3.21 -8.34 5.39
CA GLU A 50 3.83 -8.95 6.57
C GLU A 50 4.19 -7.91 7.63
N ALA A 51 4.75 -6.77 7.22
CA ALA A 51 5.09 -5.69 8.14
C ALA A 51 3.84 -5.14 8.85
N ALA A 52 2.75 -4.92 8.10
CA ALA A 52 1.48 -4.45 8.66
C ALA A 52 0.90 -5.44 9.67
N VAL A 53 0.89 -6.74 9.35
CA VAL A 53 0.42 -7.79 10.26
C VAL A 53 1.29 -7.85 11.52
N LYS A 54 2.63 -7.84 11.38
CA LYS A 54 3.56 -7.84 12.51
C LYS A 54 3.39 -6.62 13.42
N ALA A 55 3.10 -5.45 12.86
CA ALA A 55 2.91 -4.22 13.65
C ALA A 55 1.70 -4.29 14.58
N VAL A 56 0.61 -4.94 14.16
CA VAL A 56 -0.65 -4.97 14.93
C VAL A 56 -0.83 -6.21 15.82
N MET A 57 -0.05 -7.27 15.60
CA MET A 57 -0.07 -8.44 16.48
C MET A 57 0.42 -8.11 17.90
N PRO A 58 0.07 -8.91 18.93
CA PRO A 58 0.60 -8.72 20.28
C PRO A 58 2.13 -8.64 20.30
N GLY A 59 2.67 -7.60 20.93
CA GLY A 59 4.11 -7.29 20.94
C GLY A 59 4.63 -6.57 19.68
N GLY A 60 3.77 -6.33 18.69
CA GLY A 60 4.06 -5.48 17.54
C GLY A 60 4.14 -4.00 17.88
N SER A 61 4.70 -3.19 16.99
CA SER A 61 4.91 -1.75 17.22
C SER A 61 3.60 -1.01 17.48
N SER A 62 2.62 -1.09 16.56
CA SER A 62 1.33 -0.43 16.72
C SER A 62 0.53 -0.95 17.91
N PHE A 63 0.63 -2.24 18.22
CA PHE A 63 0.03 -2.82 19.42
C PHE A 63 0.65 -2.22 20.70
N THR A 64 1.98 -2.14 20.74
CA THR A 64 2.72 -1.57 21.88
C THR A 64 2.40 -0.09 22.05
N ASP A 65 2.42 0.67 20.96
CA ASP A 65 2.16 2.11 20.97
C ASP A 65 0.75 2.42 21.49
N ILE A 66 -0.27 1.72 20.99
CA ILE A 66 -1.65 1.96 21.44
C ILE A 66 -1.87 1.51 22.88
N THR A 67 -1.22 0.43 23.31
CA THR A 67 -1.30 -0.03 24.71
C THR A 67 -0.66 0.98 25.66
N ALA A 68 0.52 1.49 25.31
CA ALA A 68 1.21 2.52 26.07
C ALA A 68 0.39 3.82 26.14
N PHE A 69 -0.25 4.21 25.03
CA PHE A 69 -1.16 5.35 24.98
C PHE A 69 -2.34 5.17 25.93
N ILE A 70 -3.01 4.02 25.91
CA ILE A 70 -4.14 3.72 26.82
C ILE A 70 -3.69 3.77 28.27
N GLN A 71 -2.55 3.16 28.60
CA GLN A 71 -2.01 3.17 29.96
C GLN A 71 -1.76 4.61 30.44
N ASN A 72 -1.18 5.46 29.61
CA ASN A 72 -0.96 6.86 29.95
C ASN A 72 -2.25 7.64 30.19
N MET A 73 -3.34 7.29 29.50
CA MET A 73 -4.65 7.91 29.68
C MET A 73 -5.35 7.45 30.97
N LEU A 74 -5.04 6.26 31.48
CA LEU A 74 -5.60 5.72 32.72
C LEU A 74 -4.85 6.20 33.98
N GLU A 75 -3.59 6.59 33.83
CA GLU A 75 -2.76 7.14 34.92
C GLU A 75 -2.99 8.64 35.16
N LYS A 76 -3.87 9.28 34.37
CA LYS A 76 -4.34 10.66 34.54
C LYS A 76 -5.75 10.67 35.15
#